data_AF-A0A844Z9E7-F1
#
_entry.id   AF-A0A844Z9E7-F1
#
_cell.length_a   1.000
_cell.length_b   1.000
_cell.length_c   1.000
_cell.angle_alpha   90.00
_cell.angle_beta   90.00
_cell.angle_gamma   90.00
#
_symmetry.space_group_name_H-M   'P 1'
#
loop_
_entity.id
_entity.type
_entity.pdbx_description
1 polymer ?
#
loop_
_entity_poly.entity_id
_entity_poly.type
_entity_poly.pdbx_seq_one_letter_code
_entity_poly.pdbx_strand_id
1 'polypeptide(L)' 'MTEQELRKHLGSLLSEHRDLDAAIAALTEAGRERGYVDQLQIARLKKRKLILKDRISAVEDNLLPDIIA' A
#
# COMPACT_ATOMS: atom_id res chain seq x y z
N MET A 1 17.11 10.24 -10.06
CA MET A 1 17.01 9.97 -8.62
C MET A 1 18.29 9.28 -8.18
N THR A 2 18.86 9.67 -7.06
CA THR A 2 19.95 8.93 -6.41
C THR A 2 19.38 7.70 -5.69
N GLU A 3 20.23 6.71 -5.39
CA GLU A 3 19.81 5.54 -4.60
C GLU A 3 19.20 5.93 -3.25
N GLN A 4 19.74 6.99 -2.61
CA GLN A 4 19.21 7.51 -1.34
C GLN A 4 17.80 8.10 -1.49
N GLU A 5 17.51 8.77 -2.61
CA GLU A 5 16.17 9.27 -2.93
C GLU A 5 15.18 8.12 -3.18
N LEU A 6 15.60 7.08 -3.90
CA LEU A 6 14.79 5.89 -4.13
C LEU A 6 14.46 5.16 -2.82
N ARG A 7 15.43 5.01 -1.91
CA ARG A 7 15.21 4.42 -0.57
C ARG A 7 14.23 5.23 0.28
N LYS A 8 14.33 6.57 0.25
CA LYS A 8 13.37 7.46 0.94
C LYS A 8 11.96 7.34 0.33
N HIS A 9 11.88 7.29 -0.99
CA HIS A 9 10.63 7.11 -1.71
C HIS A 9 9.98 5.76 -1.37
N LEU A 10 10.75 4.68 -1.40
CA LEU A 10 10.33 3.34 -1.00
C LEU A 10 9.79 3.32 0.43
N GLY A 11 10.51 3.92 1.38
CA GLY A 11 10.05 4.01 2.77
C GLY A 11 8.71 4.75 2.90
N SER A 12 8.51 5.81 2.11
CA SER A 12 7.24 6.56 2.08
C SER A 12 6.09 5.70 1.52
N LEU A 13 6.35 4.98 0.41
CA LEU A 13 5.36 4.09 -0.20
C LEU A 13 4.98 2.93 0.74
N LEU A 14 5.95 2.33 1.43
CA LEU A 14 5.73 1.27 2.42
C LEU A 14 4.90 1.77 3.60
N SER A 15 5.16 2.99 4.09
CA SER A 15 4.35 3.62 5.14
C SER A 15 2.91 3.82 4.68
N GLU A 16 2.70 4.43 3.52
CA GLU A 16 1.35 4.67 2.98
C GLU A 16 0.59 3.35 2.75
N HIS A 17 1.27 2.32 2.24
CA HIS A 17 0.69 1.00 2.06
C HIS A 17 0.24 0.37 3.40
N ARG A 18 1.05 0.50 4.45
CA ARG A 18 0.72 0.03 5.80
C ARG A 18 -0.45 0.81 6.40
N ASP A 19 -0.49 2.12 6.18
CA ASP A 19 -1.58 2.98 6.66
C ASP A 19 -2.91 2.63 5.98
N LEU A 20 -2.88 2.31 4.68
CA LEU A 20 -4.07 1.79 3.98
C LEU A 20 -4.55 0.47 4.56
N ASP A 21 -3.65 -0.42 4.97
CA ASP A 21 -4.02 -1.66 5.64
C ASP A 21 -4.73 -1.43 6.97
N ALA A 22 -4.17 -0.54 7.79
CA ALA A 22 -4.79 -0.14 9.05
C ALA A 22 -6.17 0.49 8.82
N ALA A 23 -6.30 1.37 7.81
CA ALA A 23 -7.57 2.00 7.46
C ALA A 23 -8.63 0.98 6.98
N ILE A 24 -8.24 0.00 6.16
CA ILE A 24 -9.15 -1.07 5.71
C ILE A 24 -9.62 -1.91 6.91
N ALA A 25 -8.71 -2.27 7.80
CA ALA A 25 -9.05 -3.04 9.00
C ALA A 25 -10.01 -2.27 9.90
N ALA A 26 -9.72 -0.99 10.19
CA ALA A 26 -10.57 -0.13 11.00
C ALA A 26 -11.96 0.08 10.41
N LEU A 27 -12.06 0.31 9.09
CA LEU A 27 -13.35 0.45 8.40
C LEU A 27 -14.17 -0.84 8.41
N THR A 28 -13.49 -1.99 8.25
CA THR A 28 -14.15 -3.29 8.31
C THR A 28 -14.71 -3.55 9.70
N GLU A 29 -13.93 -3.27 10.75
CA GLU A 29 -14.34 -3.46 12.14
C GLU A 29 -15.48 -2.51 12.53
N ALA A 30 -15.33 -1.21 12.23
CA ALA A 30 -16.38 -0.23 12.48
C ALA A 30 -17.69 -0.57 11.74
N GLY A 31 -17.58 -1.14 10.53
CA GLY A 31 -18.75 -1.59 9.79
C GLY A 31 -19.41 -2.83 10.41
N ARG A 32 -18.63 -3.75 10.97
CA ARG A 32 -19.15 -4.91 11.73
C ARG A 32 -19.92 -4.45 12.97
N GLU A 33 -19.34 -3.53 13.75
CA GLU A 33 -19.99 -2.98 14.96
C GLU A 33 -21.31 -2.26 14.64
N ARG A 34 -21.36 -1.54 13.51
CA ARG A 34 -22.54 -0.77 13.07
C ARG A 34 -23.59 -1.61 12.32
N GLY A 35 -23.31 -2.89 12.04
CA GLY A 35 -24.19 -3.76 11.25
C GLY A 35 -24.24 -3.44 9.75
N TYR A 36 -23.35 -2.58 9.25
CA TYR A 36 -23.26 -2.24 7.82
C TYR A 36 -21.81 -1.95 7.42
N VAL A 37 -21.34 -2.63 6.37
CA VAL A 37 -19.99 -2.46 5.82
C VAL A 37 -20.10 -1.80 4.44
N ASP A 38 -19.48 -0.62 4.27
CA ASP A 38 -19.36 0.01 2.95
C ASP A 38 -18.31 -0.72 2.10
N GLN A 39 -18.79 -1.70 1.34
CA GLN A 39 -17.94 -2.51 0.47
C GLN A 39 -17.31 -1.71 -0.67
N LEU A 40 -17.96 -0.64 -1.14
CA LEU A 40 -17.42 0.21 -2.21
C LEU A 40 -16.22 1.01 -1.71
N GLN A 41 -16.32 1.57 -0.50
CA GLN A 41 -15.20 2.26 0.14
C GLN A 41 -14.02 1.31 0.37
N ILE A 42 -14.28 0.09 0.88
CA ILE A 42 -13.23 -0.93 1.06
C ILE A 42 -12.59 -1.31 -0.29
N ALA A 43 -13.38 -1.51 -1.34
CA ALA A 43 -12.87 -1.85 -2.66
C ALA A 43 -11.95 -0.75 -3.23
N ARG A 44 -12.31 0.53 -3.05
CA ARG A 44 -11.48 1.67 -3.45
C ARG A 44 -10.14 1.70 -2.71
N LEU A 45 -10.13 1.45 -1.41
CA LEU A 45 -8.91 1.39 -0.61
C LEU A 45 -8.02 0.21 -1.01
N LYS A 46 -8.61 -0.97 -1.23
CA LYS A 46 -7.87 -2.14 -1.75
C LYS A 46 -7.26 -1.87 -3.12
N LYS A 47 -7.97 -1.18 -4.02
CA LYS A 47 -7.42 -0.77 -5.32
C LYS A 47 -6.23 0.18 -5.16
N ARG A 48 -6.32 1.17 -4.26
CA ARG A 48 -5.18 2.06 -3.94
C ARG A 48 -4.00 1.30 -3.39
N LYS A 49 -4.25 0.35 -2.47
CA LYS A 49 -3.23 -0.52 -1.88
C LYS A 49 -2.51 -1.35 -2.95
N LEU A 50 -3.25 -1.92 -3.92
CA LEU A 50 -2.67 -2.66 -5.04
C LEU A 50 -1.73 -1.78 -5.87
N ILE A 51 -2.17 -0.56 -6.24
CA ILE A 51 -1.33 0.39 -6.99
C ILE A 51 -0.06 0.76 -6.22
N LEU A 52 -0.14 0.94 -4.90
CA LEU A 52 1.04 1.18 -4.08
C LEU A 52 1.99 -0.01 -4.06
N LYS A 53 1.45 -1.24 -3.97
CA LYS A 53 2.26 -2.46 -4.05
C LYS A 53 3.01 -2.53 -5.39
N ASP A 54 2.34 -2.26 -6.50
CA ASP A 54 2.97 -2.29 -7.83
C ASP A 54 4.08 -1.22 -7.94
N ARG A 55 3.87 -0.04 -7.35
CA ARG A 55 4.89 1.02 -7.27
C ARG A 55 6.07 0.66 -6.37
N ILE A 56 5.80 0.00 -5.24
CA ILE A 56 6.83 -0.50 -4.33
C ILE A 56 7.73 -1.47 -5.10
N SER A 57 7.15 -2.46 -5.76
CA SER A 57 7.90 -3.44 -6.56
C SER A 57 8.73 -2.75 -7.64
N ALA A 58 8.15 -1.79 -8.38
CA ALA A 58 8.93 -1.04 -9.37
C ALA A 58 10.13 -0.28 -8.77
N VAL A 59 9.99 0.30 -7.58
CA VAL A 59 11.11 0.99 -6.90
C VAL A 59 12.13 0.00 -6.34
N GLU A 60 11.68 -1.14 -5.83
CA GLU A 60 12.53 -2.25 -5.37
C GLU A 60 13.34 -2.82 -6.52
N ASP A 61 12.75 -3.06 -7.69
CA ASP A 61 13.43 -3.54 -8.90
C ASP A 61 14.52 -2.57 -9.36
N ASN A 62 14.30 -1.25 -9.22
CA ASN A 62 15.31 -0.23 -9.52
C ASN A 62 16.44 -0.18 -8.48
N LEU A 63 16.20 -0.61 -7.24
CA LEU A 63 17.20 -0.65 -6.17
C LEU A 63 17.95 -1.99 -6.09
N LEU A 64 17.31 -3.08 -6.51
CA LEU A 64 17.78 -4.46 -6.42
C LEU A 64 17.60 -5.17 -7.77
N PRO A 65 18.30 -4.73 -8.83
CA PRO A 65 18.08 -5.23 -10.19
C PRO A 65 18.42 -6.72 -10.38
N ASP A 66 19.02 -7.39 -9.39
CA ASP A 66 19.78 -8.63 -9.58
C ASP A 66 19.31 -9.82 -8.71
N ILE A 67 18.02 -9.85 -8.31
CA ILE A 67 17.44 -10.96 -7.53
C ILE A 67 16.31 -11.70 -8.26
N ILE A 68 15.86 -11.21 -9.42
CA ILE A 68 14.75 -11.77 -10.22
C ILE A 68 15.12 -11.83 -11.73
N ALA A 69 16.36 -12.21 -12.06
CA ALA A 69 16.82 -12.52 -13.42
C ALA A 69 17.29 -13.98 -13.52
#